data_AF-M5VH02-F1
#
_entry.id   AF-M5VH02-F1
#
_cell.length_a   1.000
_cell.length_b   1.000
_cell.length_c   1.000
_cell.angle_alpha   90.00
_cell.angle_beta   90.00
_cell.angle_gamma   90.00
#
_symmetry.space_group_name_H-M   'P 1'
#
loop_
_entity.id
_entity.type
_entity.pdbx_description
1 polymer ?
#
loop_
_entity_poly.entity_id
_entity_poly.type
_entity_poly.pdbx_seq_one_letter_code
_entity_poly.pdbx_strand_id
1 'polypeptide(L)'
;MFFFHPDHLGSITMITDGAGNPASGPEPGTSFVSYEPYGSIIRNDSYGPDIFRYKFTGQIEDKETGLYYYKARYYEPTLGRFLQADSVIDSDAPNGQNRYMYVEGNPVNYRDPSGHVSGAGLMHMMNRMIGHAMGKDFGKKGIN
;
A
#
# COMPACT_ATOMS: atom_id res chain seq x y z
N MET A 1 15.48 6.79 18.26
CA MET A 1 14.82 7.27 17.03
C MET A 1 15.04 6.21 15.96
N PHE A 2 14.02 5.85 15.20
CA PHE A 2 14.16 4.97 14.02
C PHE A 2 13.78 5.76 12.77
N PHE A 3 14.46 5.50 11.67
CA PHE A 3 14.12 6.02 10.35
C PHE A 3 13.67 4.88 9.46
N PHE A 4 12.57 5.08 8.76
CA PHE A 4 11.98 4.12 7.84
C PHE A 4 12.40 4.48 6.42
N HIS A 5 12.77 3.47 5.63
CA HIS A 5 13.17 3.62 4.24
C HIS A 5 12.10 3.00 3.34
N PRO A 6 11.17 3.82 2.82
CA PRO A 6 10.11 3.36 1.94
C PRO A 6 10.56 3.25 0.47
N ASP A 7 9.91 2.36 -0.29
CA ASP A 7 9.90 2.37 -1.76
C ASP A 7 8.98 3.48 -2.32
N HIS A 8 8.79 3.52 -3.65
CA HIS A 8 7.95 4.54 -4.32
C HIS A 8 6.46 4.44 -3.96
N LEU A 9 5.99 3.28 -3.48
CA LEU A 9 4.62 3.08 -2.99
C LEU A 9 4.50 3.28 -1.49
N GLY A 10 5.61 3.52 -0.79
CA GLY A 10 5.62 3.64 0.67
C GLY A 10 5.79 2.32 1.41
N SER A 11 6.08 1.21 0.74
CA SER A 11 6.39 -0.05 1.41
C SER A 11 7.72 0.08 2.12
N ILE A 12 7.77 -0.28 3.40
CA ILE A 12 9.02 -0.18 4.17
C ILE A 12 9.91 -1.36 3.80
N THR A 13 11.06 -1.07 3.20
CA THR A 13 12.05 -2.09 2.82
C THR A 13 13.19 -2.19 3.83
N MET A 14 13.44 -1.12 4.61
CA MET A 14 14.51 -1.09 5.60
C MET A 14 14.21 -0.10 6.74
N ILE A 15 14.82 -0.31 7.91
CA ILE A 15 14.88 0.67 9.01
C ILE A 15 16.31 0.88 9.53
N THR A 16 16.62 2.10 9.98
CA THR A 16 17.90 2.48 10.60
C THR A 16 17.68 3.22 11.92
N ASP A 17 18.70 3.30 12.77
CA ASP A 17 18.69 4.05 14.03
C ASP A 17 19.04 5.53 13.85
N GLY A 18 19.08 6.25 14.99
CA GLY A 18 19.39 7.67 15.12
C GLY A 18 20.74 8.11 14.55
N ALA A 19 21.70 7.19 14.46
CA ALA A 19 23.04 7.46 13.94
C ALA A 19 23.16 7.15 12.44
N GLY A 20 22.06 6.76 11.79
CA GLY A 20 22.08 6.24 10.41
C GLY A 20 22.67 4.84 10.32
N ASN A 21 22.99 4.22 11.46
CA ASN A 21 23.40 2.84 11.49
C ASN A 21 22.17 1.94 11.37
N PRO A 22 22.31 0.70 10.90
CA PRO A 22 21.23 -0.25 10.98
C PRO A 22 20.74 -0.44 12.42
N ALA A 23 19.43 -0.44 12.63
CA ALA A 23 18.81 -0.52 13.95
C ALA A 23 19.17 -1.83 14.69
N SER A 24 20.09 -1.75 15.63
CA SER A 24 20.57 -2.88 16.43
C SER A 24 19.70 -3.07 17.68
N GLY A 25 19.03 -4.22 17.77
CA GLY A 25 18.63 -4.81 19.05
C GLY A 25 19.81 -5.59 19.66
N PRO A 26 19.61 -6.57 20.56
CA PRO A 26 20.68 -7.47 21.00
C PRO A 26 21.34 -8.23 19.83
N GLU A 27 20.69 -8.24 18.67
CA GLU A 27 21.29 -8.50 17.35
C GLU A 27 21.41 -7.18 16.55
N PRO A 28 22.60 -6.81 16.04
CA PRO A 28 22.78 -5.73 15.09
C PRO A 28 22.16 -6.10 13.74
N GLY A 29 21.23 -5.32 13.19
CA GLY A 29 20.55 -5.75 11.97
C GLY A 29 19.82 -4.68 11.19
N THR A 30 20.27 -4.47 9.96
CA THR A 30 19.43 -4.08 8.84
C THR A 30 18.31 -5.12 8.75
N SER A 31 17.07 -4.76 9.10
CA SER A 31 15.93 -5.58 8.72
C SER A 31 15.55 -5.18 7.32
N PHE A 32 15.86 -6.03 6.35
CA PHE A 32 15.50 -5.83 4.96
C PHE A 32 14.31 -6.72 4.62
N VAL A 33 13.31 -6.14 3.98
CA VAL A 33 12.11 -6.85 3.53
C VAL A 33 11.90 -6.57 2.05
N SER A 34 11.86 -7.66 1.28
CA SER A 34 11.46 -7.64 -0.13
C SER A 34 10.02 -8.09 -0.27
N TYR A 35 9.32 -7.47 -1.22
CA TYR A 35 7.91 -7.75 -1.51
C TYR A 35 7.74 -8.22 -2.95
N GLU A 36 6.85 -9.19 -3.15
CA GLU A 36 6.24 -9.45 -4.44
C GLU A 36 5.32 -8.27 -4.84
N PRO A 37 4.91 -8.16 -6.11
CA PRO A 37 4.06 -7.04 -6.56
C PRO A 37 2.78 -6.84 -5.74
N TYR A 38 2.20 -7.92 -5.21
CA TYR A 38 1.00 -7.89 -4.36
C TYR A 38 1.31 -7.88 -2.86
N GLY A 39 2.57 -7.68 -2.47
CA GLY A 39 2.94 -7.44 -1.07
C GLY A 39 3.28 -8.68 -0.25
N SER A 40 3.29 -9.88 -0.85
CA SER A 40 3.82 -11.06 -0.17
C SER A 40 5.28 -10.86 0.11
N ILE A 41 5.73 -11.19 1.32
CA ILE A 41 7.14 -11.04 1.68
C ILE A 41 7.97 -12.15 1.04
N ILE A 42 8.99 -11.77 0.27
CA ILE A 42 9.97 -12.69 -0.30
C ILE A 42 10.97 -13.07 0.81
N ARG A 43 10.63 -14.10 1.59
CA ARG A 43 11.42 -14.48 2.79
C ARG A 43 12.84 -14.91 2.48
N ASN A 44 13.10 -15.48 1.29
CA ASN A 44 14.45 -15.90 0.89
C ASN A 44 15.38 -14.71 0.55
N ASP A 45 14.80 -13.52 0.32
CA ASP A 45 15.54 -12.28 0.03
C ASP A 45 15.49 -11.29 1.21
N SER A 46 14.68 -11.59 2.23
CA SER A 46 14.53 -10.77 3.44
C SER A 46 15.49 -11.27 4.53
N TYR A 47 16.03 -10.36 5.35
CA TYR A 47 16.97 -10.70 6.42
C TYR A 47 16.89 -9.70 7.58
N GLY A 48 17.52 -10.06 8.70
CA GLY A 48 17.53 -9.27 9.93
C GLY A 48 16.28 -9.45 10.78
N PRO A 49 16.22 -8.79 11.95
CA PRO A 49 15.17 -9.02 12.92
C PRO A 49 13.87 -8.35 12.48
N ASP A 50 12.75 -9.07 12.55
CA ASP A 50 11.44 -8.53 12.19
C ASP A 50 10.87 -7.66 13.33
N ILE A 51 11.38 -6.43 13.47
CA ILE A 51 11.08 -5.54 14.61
C ILE A 51 10.09 -4.41 14.28
N PHE A 52 9.52 -4.39 13.08
CA PHE A 52 8.65 -3.30 12.63
C PHE A 52 7.37 -3.84 11.99
N ARG A 53 6.24 -3.19 12.29
CA ARG A 53 4.90 -3.61 11.87
C ARG A 53 4.42 -3.01 10.56
N TYR A 54 4.98 -1.88 10.16
CA TYR A 54 4.60 -1.17 8.92
C TYR A 54 5.36 -1.78 7.74
N LYS A 55 4.65 -2.34 6.79
CA LYS A 55 5.23 -3.17 5.73
C LYS A 55 4.77 -2.68 4.36
N PHE A 56 4.12 -3.54 3.57
CA PHE A 56 3.64 -3.26 2.23
C PHE A 56 2.73 -2.03 2.20
N THR A 57 3.07 -1.07 1.33
CA THR A 57 2.44 0.25 1.18
C THR A 57 2.22 1.03 2.49
N GLY A 58 3.02 0.72 3.51
CA GLY A 58 2.93 1.35 4.83
C GLY A 58 1.78 0.85 5.71
N GLN A 59 1.11 -0.26 5.33
CA GLN A 59 0.08 -0.86 6.18
C GLN A 59 0.68 -1.74 7.28
N ILE A 60 -0.12 -1.99 8.31
CA ILE A 60 0.28 -2.83 9.44
C ILE A 60 0.09 -4.29 9.05
N GLU A 61 1.16 -5.07 9.10
CA GLU A 61 1.08 -6.53 9.03
C GLU A 61 0.65 -7.09 10.39
N ASP A 62 -0.36 -7.95 10.37
CA ASP A 62 -0.65 -8.87 11.45
C ASP A 62 0.23 -10.11 11.28
N LYS A 63 1.23 -10.27 12.15
CA LYS A 63 2.25 -11.32 12.03
C LYS A 63 1.70 -12.74 12.21
N GLU A 64 0.59 -12.89 12.94
CA GLU A 64 0.01 -14.22 13.18
C GLU A 64 -0.64 -14.77 11.90
N THR A 65 -1.18 -13.87 11.07
CA THR A 65 -1.96 -14.23 9.88
C THR A 65 -1.26 -13.90 8.56
N GLY A 66 -0.28 -12.99 8.57
CA GLY A 66 0.34 -12.41 7.37
C GLY A 66 -0.57 -11.43 6.62
N LEU A 67 -1.70 -11.04 7.22
CA LEU A 67 -2.64 -10.11 6.61
C LEU A 67 -2.20 -8.67 6.85
N TYR A 68 -2.52 -7.79 5.91
CA TYR A 68 -2.34 -6.36 6.08
C TYR A 68 -3.63 -5.67 6.47
N TYR A 69 -3.60 -4.86 7.53
CA TYR A 69 -4.74 -4.05 7.96
C TYR A 69 -4.76 -2.71 7.24
N TYR A 70 -5.70 -2.56 6.31
CA TYR A 70 -5.93 -1.36 5.49
C TYR A 70 -7.00 -0.43 6.09
N LYS A 71 -7.15 -0.39 7.42
CA LYS A 71 -8.17 0.39 8.15
C LYS A 71 -9.60 -0.14 7.96
N ALA A 72 -10.11 -0.11 6.72
CA ALA A 72 -11.45 -0.58 6.41
C ALA A 72 -11.53 -2.10 6.22
N ARG A 73 -10.45 -2.70 5.71
CA ARG A 73 -10.42 -4.11 5.28
C ARG A 73 -9.09 -4.77 5.61
N TYR A 74 -9.12 -6.10 5.72
CA TYR A 74 -7.92 -6.92 5.74
C TYR A 74 -7.59 -7.37 4.32
N TYR A 75 -6.33 -7.21 3.96
CA TYR A 75 -5.78 -7.56 2.66
C TYR A 75 -4.92 -8.81 2.79
N GLU A 76 -5.19 -9.78 1.92
CA GLU A 76 -4.42 -11.00 1.79
C GLU A 76 -3.45 -10.80 0.59
N PRO A 77 -2.14 -10.77 0.84
CA PRO A 77 -1.15 -10.50 -0.21
C PRO A 77 -0.83 -11.66 -1.16
N THR A 78 -0.96 -12.91 -0.72
CA THR A 78 -0.75 -14.13 -1.54
C THR A 78 -1.87 -14.33 -2.57
N LEU A 79 -3.12 -14.00 -2.20
CA LEU A 79 -4.29 -13.95 -3.09
C LEU A 79 -4.37 -12.64 -3.86
N GLY A 80 -3.65 -11.62 -3.42
CA GLY A 80 -3.62 -10.29 -4.03
C GLY A 80 -4.94 -9.53 -3.90
N ARG A 81 -5.73 -9.76 -2.83
CA ARG A 81 -7.07 -9.17 -2.70
C ARG A 81 -7.53 -8.97 -1.26
N PHE A 82 -8.56 -8.15 -1.06
CA PHE A 82 -9.20 -7.99 0.24
C PHE A 82 -10.04 -9.21 0.62
N LEU A 83 -10.15 -9.48 1.92
CA LEU A 83 -11.00 -10.55 2.45
C LEU A 83 -12.45 -10.12 2.64
N GLN A 84 -12.70 -8.82 2.78
CA GLN A 84 -14.04 -8.24 2.85
C GLN A 84 -14.40 -7.50 1.56
N ALA A 85 -15.68 -7.54 1.20
CA ALA A 85 -16.20 -6.70 0.14
C ALA A 85 -16.11 -5.23 0.55
N ASP A 86 -15.72 -4.37 -0.38
CA ASP A 86 -15.80 -2.93 -0.25
C ASP A 86 -17.24 -2.46 -0.01
N SER A 87 -17.42 -1.56 0.97
CA SER A 87 -18.69 -0.87 1.18
C SER A 87 -18.89 0.27 0.17
N VAL A 88 -17.83 0.74 -0.47
CA VAL A 88 -17.86 1.76 -1.53
C VAL A 88 -17.83 1.04 -2.88
N ILE A 89 -18.77 1.40 -3.75
CA ILE A 89 -18.84 0.87 -5.12
C ILE A 89 -18.56 2.03 -6.07
N ASP A 90 -17.53 1.88 -6.89
CA ASP A 90 -17.25 2.82 -7.98
C ASP A 90 -17.88 2.29 -9.28
N SER A 91 -19.15 2.63 -9.50
CA SER A 91 -19.88 2.16 -10.69
C SER A 91 -19.29 2.66 -12.02
N ASP A 92 -18.45 3.70 -11.98
CA ASP A 92 -17.87 4.33 -13.16
C ASP A 92 -16.50 3.70 -13.54
N ALA A 93 -15.85 3.03 -12.59
CA ALA A 93 -14.59 2.33 -12.83
C ALA A 93 -14.81 0.99 -13.58
N PRO A 94 -13.94 0.61 -14.55
CA PRO A 94 -14.07 -0.64 -15.31
C PRO A 94 -14.24 -1.89 -14.44
N ASN A 95 -13.58 -1.92 -13.28
CA ASN A 95 -13.65 -3.04 -12.35
C ASN A 95 -14.28 -2.68 -11.00
N GLY A 96 -14.98 -1.55 -10.87
CA GLY A 96 -15.51 -1.11 -9.57
C GLY A 96 -16.65 -1.98 -9.03
N GLN A 97 -17.16 -2.92 -9.82
CA GLN A 97 -18.04 -4.00 -9.35
C GLN A 97 -17.28 -5.13 -8.62
N ASN A 98 -15.97 -5.25 -8.84
CA ASN A 98 -15.14 -6.22 -8.13
C ASN A 98 -14.70 -5.68 -6.77
N ARG A 99 -15.61 -5.79 -5.79
CA ARG A 99 -15.46 -5.21 -4.44
C ARG A 99 -14.34 -5.81 -3.59
N TYR A 100 -13.61 -6.81 -4.07
CA TYR A 100 -12.50 -7.43 -3.35
C TYR A 100 -11.13 -7.08 -3.96
N MET A 101 -11.12 -6.49 -5.15
CA MET A 101 -9.90 -6.26 -5.90
C MET A 101 -9.03 -5.20 -5.25
N TYR A 102 -7.73 -5.43 -5.26
CA TYR A 102 -6.75 -4.45 -4.86
C TYR A 102 -6.32 -3.60 -6.07
N VAL A 103 -6.50 -2.29 -5.96
CA VAL A 103 -5.95 -1.25 -6.85
C VAL A 103 -6.02 -1.53 -8.36
N GLU A 104 -7.18 -1.98 -8.86
CA GLU A 104 -7.38 -2.26 -10.29
C GLU A 104 -6.44 -3.31 -10.89
N GLY A 105 -5.89 -4.20 -10.06
CA GLY A 105 -4.95 -5.24 -10.50
C GLY A 105 -3.58 -4.70 -10.90
N ASN A 106 -3.25 -3.45 -10.56
CA ASN A 106 -1.96 -2.83 -10.87
C ASN A 106 -1.25 -2.32 -9.60
N PRO A 107 -0.81 -3.23 -8.72
CA PRO A 107 -0.22 -2.88 -7.42
C PRO A 107 1.21 -2.32 -7.51
N VAL A 108 1.86 -2.39 -8.68
CA VAL A 108 3.18 -1.78 -8.90
C VAL A 108 3.09 -0.26 -9.07
N ASN A 109 1.96 0.23 -9.59
CA ASN A 109 1.77 1.66 -9.87
C ASN A 109 0.84 2.34 -8.86
N TYR A 110 0.01 1.59 -8.15
CA TYR A 110 -1.03 2.14 -7.29
C TYR A 110 -1.02 1.50 -5.90
N ARG A 111 -1.48 2.27 -4.91
CA ARG A 111 -1.68 1.83 -3.53
C ARG A 111 -3.04 2.29 -3.02
N ASP A 112 -3.59 1.58 -2.04
CA ASP A 112 -4.81 1.99 -1.33
C ASP A 112 -4.47 2.42 0.11
N PRO A 113 -4.45 3.72 0.44
CA PRO A 113 -4.15 4.15 1.80
C PRO A 113 -5.27 3.90 2.81
N SER A 114 -6.49 3.58 2.36
CA SER A 114 -7.71 3.61 3.18
C SER A 114 -8.48 2.29 3.23
N GLY A 115 -8.15 1.36 2.34
CA GLY A 115 -8.96 0.18 2.09
C GLY A 115 -10.24 0.49 1.31
N HIS A 116 -10.34 1.60 0.57
CA HIS A 116 -11.50 1.96 -0.27
C HIS A 116 -11.10 2.58 -1.64
N VAL A 117 -9.80 2.64 -1.95
CA VAL A 117 -9.31 3.34 -3.14
C VAL A 117 -8.96 2.34 -4.23
N SER A 118 -9.63 2.48 -5.39
CA SER A 118 -9.22 1.85 -6.64
C SER A 118 -8.10 2.65 -7.31
N GLY A 119 -7.30 2.01 -8.18
CA GLY A 119 -6.28 2.71 -8.97
C GLY A 119 -6.86 3.86 -9.81
N ALA A 120 -8.10 3.70 -10.30
CA ALA A 120 -8.85 4.76 -10.97
C ALA A 120 -9.26 5.90 -10.01
N GLY A 121 -9.66 5.58 -8.78
CA GLY A 121 -10.05 6.56 -7.77
C GLY A 121 -8.93 7.51 -7.35
N LEU A 122 -7.68 7.04 -7.31
CA LEU A 122 -6.51 7.88 -7.00
C LEU A 122 -6.22 8.89 -8.13
N MET A 123 -6.22 8.43 -9.38
CA MET A 123 -6.07 9.30 -10.57
C MET A 123 -7.23 10.29 -10.69
N HIS A 124 -8.45 9.87 -10.36
CA HIS A 124 -9.62 10.75 -10.32
C HIS A 124 -9.51 11.84 -9.25
N MET A 125 -8.99 11.53 -8.05
CA MET A 125 -8.75 12.55 -7.02
C MET A 125 -7.68 13.55 -7.45
N MET A 126 -6.56 13.09 -8.02
CA MET A 126 -5.50 13.99 -8.51
C MET A 126 -6.01 14.90 -9.63
N ASN A 127 -6.74 14.36 -10.61
CA ASN A 127 -7.33 15.14 -11.69
C ASN A 127 -8.34 16.16 -11.15
N ARG A 128 -9.16 15.81 -10.15
CA ARG A 128 -10.12 16.73 -9.53
C ARG A 128 -9.41 17.87 -8.78
N MET A 129 -8.35 17.56 -8.03
CA MET A 129 -7.54 18.55 -7.31
C MET A 129 -6.88 19.55 -8.26
N ILE A 130 -6.28 19.06 -9.36
CA ILE A 130 -5.68 19.91 -10.39
C ILE A 130 -6.76 20.76 -11.08
N GLY A 131 -7.92 20.19 -11.37
CA GLY A 131 -9.06 20.92 -11.95
C GLY A 131 -9.54 22.07 -11.09
N HIS A 132 -9.82 21.81 -9.82
CA HIS A 132 -10.21 22.85 -8.87
C HIS A 132 -9.13 23.95 -8.74
N ALA A 133 -7.85 23.59 -8.70
CA ALA A 133 -6.75 24.56 -8.68
C ALA A 133 -6.65 25.38 -9.97
N MET A 134 -7.09 24.84 -11.11
CA MET A 134 -7.11 25.50 -12.42
C MET A 134 -8.45 26.17 -12.76
N GLY A 135 -9.43 26.19 -11.83
CA GLY A 135 -10.77 26.74 -12.06
C GLY A 135 -11.59 25.97 -13.11
N LYS A 136 -11.22 24.71 -13.39
CA LYS A 136 -11.90 23.82 -14.33
C LYS A 136 -12.49 22.64 -13.58
N ASP A 137 -13.80 22.50 -13.60
CA ASP A 137 -14.45 21.27 -13.16
C ASP A 137 -14.22 20.19 -14.22
N PHE A 138 -13.19 19.37 -14.01
CA PHE A 138 -13.03 18.15 -14.80
C PHE A 138 -14.13 17.17 -14.38
N GLY A 139 -15.17 17.07 -15.21
CA GLY A 139 -16.18 16.04 -15.10
C GLY A 139 -15.56 14.65 -15.20
N LYS A 140 -16.28 13.64 -14.70
CA LYS A 140 -15.83 12.24 -14.61
C LYS A 140 -15.36 11.60 -15.93
N LYS A 141 -15.55 12.26 -17.09
CA LYS A 141 -15.13 11.79 -18.44
C LYS A 141 -14.14 12.72 -19.16
N GLY A 142 -13.56 13.72 -18.49
CA GLY A 142 -12.67 14.71 -19.10
C GLY A 142 -13.37 16.04 -19.44
N ILE A 143 -12.67 16.90 -20.18
CA ILE A 143 -13.15 18.21 -20.66
C ILE A 143 -14.31 18.01 -21.65
N ASN A 144 -15.47 18.60 -21.35
CA ASN A 144 -16.48 18.92 -22.37
C ASN A 144 -16.02 20.15 -23.17
#